data_AF-A0AB38RPA4-F1
#
_entry.id   AF-A0AB38RPA4-F1
#
_cell.length_a   1.000
_cell.length_b   1.000
_cell.length_c   1.000
_cell.angle_alpha   90.00
_cell.angle_beta   90.00
_cell.angle_gamma   90.00
#
_symmetry.space_group_name_H-M   'P 1'
#
loop_
_entity.id
_entity.type
_entity.pdbx_description
1 polymer ?
#
loop_
_entity_poly.entity_id
_entity_poly.type
_entity_poly.pdbx_seq_one_letter_code
_entity_poly.pdbx_strand_id
1 'polypeptide(L)'
;MTATTPSSHKKALETARKAAESLAQEAIATRVALVGAIGEAEAELAAIDAARVEAEDTIRVAHERAIAGGWTVKELAAMGYSAPKKKKAAASSKRSSSAPAENTAAANAPQTSEQNPAHDSSA
;
A
#
# COMPACT_ATOMS: atom_id res chain seq x y z
N MET A 1 -0.82 50.34 23.92
CA MET A 1 0.28 49.40 23.63
C MET A 1 0.27 48.31 24.70
N THR A 2 -0.32 47.16 24.42
CA THR A 2 -0.45 46.07 25.41
C THR A 2 0.82 45.22 25.40
N ALA A 3 1.63 45.33 26.45
CA ALA A 3 2.79 44.48 26.65
C ALA A 3 2.33 43.04 26.89
N THR A 4 2.52 42.17 25.89
CA THR A 4 2.32 40.73 26.05
C THR A 4 3.42 40.19 26.95
N THR A 5 3.08 39.92 28.21
CA THR A 5 4.00 39.44 29.25
C THR A 5 4.64 38.10 28.82
N PRO A 6 5.96 37.88 28.95
CA PRO A 6 6.66 36.68 28.46
C PRO A 6 6.09 35.34 28.99
N SER A 7 5.37 35.37 30.12
CA SER A 7 4.70 34.22 30.72
C SER A 7 3.50 33.70 29.90
N SER A 8 2.70 34.56 29.26
CA SER A 8 1.55 34.12 28.45
C SER A 8 1.99 33.52 27.12
N HIS A 9 3.08 34.02 26.54
CA HIS A 9 3.70 33.44 25.34
C HIS A 9 4.23 32.03 25.60
N LYS A 10 4.90 31.81 26.75
CA LYS A 10 5.39 30.48 27.13
C LYS A 10 4.24 29.46 27.27
N LYS A 11 3.12 29.85 27.88
CA LYS A 11 1.93 29.00 27.98
C LYS A 11 1.30 28.71 26.62
N ALA A 12 1.22 29.71 25.74
CA ALA A 12 0.70 29.52 24.38
C ALA A 12 1.55 28.52 23.58
N LEU A 13 2.89 28.62 23.68
CA LEU A 13 3.81 27.68 23.05
C LEU A 13 3.65 26.25 23.59
N GLU A 14 3.51 26.09 24.92
CA GLU A 14 3.34 24.77 25.52
C GLU A 14 2.01 24.13 25.10
N THR A 15 0.92 24.91 25.03
CA THR A 15 -0.37 24.44 24.53
C THR A 15 -0.30 24.06 23.05
N ALA A 16 0.34 24.88 22.22
CA ALA A 16 0.53 24.58 20.80
C ALA A 16 1.35 23.30 20.60
N ARG A 17 2.40 23.10 21.42
CA ARG A 17 3.21 21.89 21.40
C ARG A 17 2.40 20.65 21.77
N LYS A 18 1.63 20.70 22.86
CA LYS A 18 0.76 19.58 23.26
C LYS A 18 -0.30 19.26 22.22
N ALA A 19 -0.88 20.27 21.58
CA ALA A 19 -1.83 20.07 20.49
C ALA A 19 -1.16 19.42 19.27
N ALA A 20 0.04 19.86 18.90
CA ALA A 20 0.81 19.26 17.81
C ALA A 20 1.22 17.81 18.12
N GLU A 21 1.64 17.53 19.35
CA GLU A 21 1.98 16.17 19.81
C GLU A 21 0.74 15.25 19.77
N SER A 22 -0.42 15.74 20.22
CA SER A 22 -1.69 15.01 20.14
C SER A 22 -2.08 14.70 18.69
N LEU A 23 -2.00 15.69 17.79
CA LEU A 23 -2.32 15.51 16.38
C LEU A 23 -1.35 14.52 15.71
N ALA A 24 -0.07 14.57 16.07
CA ALA A 24 0.92 13.63 15.56
C ALA A 24 0.64 12.19 16.05
N GLN A 25 0.25 12.02 17.31
CA GLN A 25 -0.13 10.71 17.85
C GLN A 25 -1.37 10.15 17.16
N GLU A 26 -2.39 10.98 16.91
CA GLU A 26 -3.58 10.58 16.16
C GLU A 26 -3.22 10.15 14.73
N ALA A 27 -2.40 10.94 14.03
CA ALA A 27 -1.94 10.59 12.68
C ALA A 27 -1.15 9.26 12.64
N ILE A 28 -0.33 9.00 13.66
CA ILE A 28 0.38 7.71 13.80
C ILE A 28 -0.63 6.57 14.02
N ALA A 29 -1.61 6.75 14.90
CA ALA A 29 -2.62 5.74 15.17
C ALA A 29 -3.44 5.41 13.91
N THR A 30 -3.88 6.43 13.15
CA THR A 30 -4.56 6.23 11.87
C THR A 30 -3.68 5.48 10.87
N ARG A 31 -2.38 5.83 10.78
CA ARG A 31 -1.45 5.13 9.89
C ARG A 31 -1.32 3.65 10.24
N VAL A 32 -1.20 3.33 11.53
CA VAL A 32 -1.10 1.93 11.99
C VAL A 32 -2.38 1.16 11.63
N ALA A 33 -3.56 1.75 11.86
CA ALA A 33 -4.83 1.12 11.50
C ALA A 33 -4.94 0.87 9.98
N LEU A 34 -4.53 1.83 9.15
CA LEU A 34 -4.54 1.67 7.69
C LEU A 34 -3.58 0.57 7.22
N VAL A 35 -2.37 0.50 7.80
CA VAL A 35 -1.41 -0.57 7.46
C VAL A 35 -1.97 -1.95 7.84
N GLY A 36 -2.62 -2.06 9.00
CA GLY A 36 -3.31 -3.29 9.40
C GLY A 36 -4.40 -3.70 8.42
N ALA A 37 -5.29 -2.77 8.07
CA ALA A 37 -6.37 -3.01 7.12
C ALA A 37 -5.87 -3.41 5.72
N ILE A 38 -4.76 -2.81 5.25
CA ILE A 38 -4.13 -3.20 3.97
C ILE A 38 -3.60 -4.63 4.05
N GLY A 39 -2.91 -4.98 5.14
CA GLY A 39 -2.38 -6.34 5.32
C GLY A 39 -3.49 -7.40 5.35
N GLU A 40 -4.62 -7.11 6.01
CA GLU A 40 -5.79 -7.99 6.02
C GLU A 40 -6.38 -8.16 4.61
N ALA A 41 -6.55 -7.06 3.86
CA ALA A 41 -7.05 -7.09 2.49
C ALA A 41 -6.13 -7.85 1.53
N GLU A 42 -4.80 -7.73 1.69
CA GLU A 42 -3.83 -8.50 0.91
C GLU A 42 -3.91 -10.00 1.19
N ALA A 43 -4.10 -10.39 2.46
CA ALA A 43 -4.27 -11.78 2.84
C ALA A 43 -5.59 -12.37 2.28
N GLU A 44 -6.69 -11.62 2.33
CA GLU A 44 -7.97 -12.04 1.75
C GLU A 44 -7.87 -12.19 0.22
N LEU A 45 -7.22 -11.25 -0.46
CA LEU A 45 -7.01 -11.33 -1.91
C LEU A 45 -6.18 -12.57 -2.28
N ALA A 46 -5.12 -12.88 -1.53
CA ALA A 46 -4.31 -14.07 -1.74
C ALA A 46 -5.13 -15.37 -1.55
N ALA A 47 -6.04 -15.40 -0.57
CA ALA A 47 -6.94 -16.54 -0.37
C ALA A 47 -7.94 -16.70 -1.52
N ILE A 48 -8.51 -15.60 -2.02
CA ILE A 48 -9.43 -15.61 -3.18
C ILE A 48 -8.69 -16.09 -4.44
N ASP A 49 -7.47 -15.61 -4.69
CA ASP A 49 -6.68 -16.06 -5.83
C ASP A 49 -6.33 -17.55 -5.74
N ALA A 50 -5.99 -18.06 -4.55
CA ALA A 50 -5.75 -19.48 -4.33
C ALA A 50 -7.02 -20.31 -4.59
N ALA A 51 -8.17 -19.91 -4.04
CA ALA A 51 -9.45 -20.58 -4.27
C ALA A 51 -9.85 -20.55 -5.75
N ARG A 52 -9.57 -19.45 -6.45
CA ARG A 52 -9.81 -19.33 -7.89
C ARG A 52 -8.94 -20.32 -8.68
N VAL A 53 -7.65 -20.46 -8.35
CA VAL A 53 -6.76 -21.42 -9.00
C VAL A 53 -7.25 -22.85 -8.78
N GLU A 54 -7.64 -23.20 -7.55
CA GLU A 54 -8.20 -24.52 -7.22
C GLU A 54 -9.50 -24.81 -8.00
N ALA A 55 -10.39 -23.82 -8.11
CA ALA A 55 -11.61 -23.94 -8.89
C ALA A 55 -11.31 -24.13 -10.40
N GLU A 56 -10.38 -23.36 -10.95
CA GLU A 56 -9.95 -23.50 -12.35
C GLU A 56 -9.36 -24.89 -12.63
N ASP A 57 -8.55 -25.42 -11.71
CA ASP A 57 -7.98 -26.76 -11.82
C ASP A 57 -9.05 -27.85 -11.72
N THR A 58 -10.00 -27.70 -10.79
CA THR A 58 -11.13 -28.63 -10.64
C THR A 58 -11.98 -28.69 -11.91
N ILE A 59 -12.31 -27.53 -12.50
CA ILE A 59 -13.06 -27.47 -13.75
C ILE A 59 -12.27 -28.11 -14.89
N ARG A 60 -10.94 -27.88 -14.95
CA ARG A 60 -10.09 -28.50 -15.97
C ARG A 60 -10.11 -30.02 -15.88
N VAL A 61 -9.91 -30.58 -14.69
CA VAL A 61 -9.94 -32.04 -14.46
C VAL A 61 -11.32 -32.62 -14.79
N ALA A 62 -12.40 -31.96 -14.40
CA ALA A 62 -13.75 -32.39 -14.74
C ALA A 62 -13.99 -32.39 -16.26
N HIS A 63 -13.49 -31.38 -16.97
CA HIS A 63 -13.57 -31.31 -18.42
C HIS A 63 -12.76 -32.43 -19.08
N GLU A 64 -11.52 -32.66 -18.65
CA GLU A 64 -10.67 -33.75 -19.15
C GLU A 64 -11.31 -35.12 -18.94
N ARG A 65 -11.93 -35.34 -17.77
CA ARG A 65 -12.67 -36.58 -17.47
C ARG A 65 -13.90 -36.75 -18.36
N ALA A 66 -14.64 -35.68 -18.64
CA ALA A 66 -15.77 -35.73 -19.55
C ALA A 66 -15.34 -36.12 -20.97
N ILE A 67 -14.25 -35.53 -21.47
CA ILE A 67 -13.67 -35.88 -22.77
C ILE A 67 -13.21 -37.34 -22.79
N ALA A 68 -12.52 -37.80 -21.74
CA ALA A 68 -12.10 -39.21 -21.61
C ALA A 68 -13.30 -40.18 -21.54
N GLY A 69 -14.43 -39.71 -21.01
CA GLY A 69 -15.71 -40.42 -20.97
C GLY A 69 -16.49 -40.41 -22.29
N GLY A 70 -15.94 -39.84 -23.37
CA GLY A 70 -16.54 -39.84 -24.70
C GLY A 70 -17.36 -38.61 -25.06
N TRP A 71 -17.45 -37.60 -24.19
CA TRP A 71 -18.09 -36.33 -24.54
C TRP A 71 -17.21 -35.54 -25.50
N THR A 72 -17.83 -34.83 -26.44
CA THR A 72 -17.09 -33.89 -27.30
C THR A 72 -17.02 -32.50 -26.68
N VAL A 73 -15.97 -31.76 -27.01
CA VAL A 73 -15.81 -30.36 -26.58
C VAL A 73 -16.98 -29.49 -27.04
N LYS A 74 -17.55 -29.78 -28.22
CA LYS A 74 -18.70 -29.04 -28.77
C LYS A 74 -19.97 -29.26 -27.94
N GLU A 75 -20.24 -30.49 -27.50
CA GLU A 75 -21.39 -30.78 -26.65
C GLU A 75 -21.25 -30.13 -25.27
N LEU A 76 -20.07 -30.21 -24.67
CA LEU A 76 -19.79 -29.53 -23.40
C LEU A 76 -19.97 -28.02 -23.52
N ALA A 77 -19.45 -27.42 -24.60
CA ALA A 77 -19.62 -25.99 -24.86
C ALA A 77 -21.09 -25.60 -25.13
N ALA A 78 -21.86 -26.43 -25.84
CA ALA A 78 -23.28 -26.20 -26.07
C ALA A 78 -24.10 -26.23 -24.77
N MET A 79 -23.67 -27.02 -23.78
CA MET A 79 -24.24 -27.02 -22.43
C MET A 79 -23.71 -25.90 -21.52
N GLY A 80 -22.77 -25.07 -21.99
CA GLY A 80 -22.17 -23.98 -21.22
C GLY A 80 -20.93 -24.38 -20.41
N TYR A 81 -20.47 -25.62 -20.51
CA TYR A 81 -19.26 -26.09 -19.83
C TYR A 81 -18.04 -25.94 -20.73
N SER A 82 -17.25 -24.89 -20.49
CA SER A 82 -16.00 -24.65 -21.21
C SER A 82 -14.80 -24.82 -20.28
N ALA A 83 -13.71 -25.41 -20.80
CA ALA A 83 -12.47 -25.50 -20.06
C ALA A 83 -11.90 -24.09 -19.79
N PRO A 84 -11.31 -23.85 -18.61
CA PRO A 84 -10.60 -22.61 -18.36
C PRO A 84 -9.48 -22.46 -19.38
N LYS A 85 -9.46 -21.32 -20.08
CA LYS A 85 -8.39 -21.02 -21.03
C LYS A 85 -7.07 -21.00 -20.26
N LYS A 86 -6.08 -21.79 -20.70
CA LYS A 86 -4.70 -21.65 -20.21
C LYS A 86 -4.28 -20.21 -20.42
N LYS A 87 -4.31 -19.39 -19.36
CA LYS A 87 -3.67 -18.09 -19.41
C LYS A 87 -2.18 -18.39 -19.64
N LYS A 88 -1.64 -17.98 -20.79
CA LYS A 88 -0.18 -17.79 -20.92
C LYS A 88 0.20 -17.04 -19.65
N ALA A 89 1.19 -17.53 -18.91
CA ALA A 89 1.72 -16.83 -17.76
C ALA A 89 2.13 -15.42 -18.23
N ALA A 90 1.19 -14.47 -18.16
CA ALA A 90 1.48 -13.07 -18.27
C ALA A 90 2.39 -12.88 -17.07
N ALA A 91 3.68 -12.64 -17.37
CA ALA A 91 4.73 -12.42 -16.41
C ALA A 91 4.09 -11.77 -15.20
N SER A 92 4.05 -12.54 -14.10
CA SER A 92 3.61 -12.07 -12.80
C SER A 92 4.15 -10.66 -12.70
N SER A 93 3.27 -9.68 -12.85
CA SER A 93 3.60 -8.31 -12.54
C SER A 93 3.74 -8.40 -11.04
N LYS A 94 4.98 -8.73 -10.65
CA LYS A 94 5.56 -8.46 -9.35
C LYS A 94 5.27 -6.98 -9.17
N ARG A 95 4.07 -6.69 -8.66
CA ARG A 95 3.82 -5.53 -7.83
C ARG A 95 4.83 -5.76 -6.73
N SER A 96 5.97 -5.12 -6.96
CA SER A 96 7.10 -5.00 -6.09
C SER A 96 6.57 -5.06 -4.67
N SER A 97 6.92 -6.13 -3.95
CA SER A 97 6.89 -6.13 -2.52
C SER A 97 7.77 -4.97 -2.10
N SER A 98 7.18 -3.78 -1.93
CA SER A 98 7.82 -2.71 -1.22
C SER A 98 7.94 -3.23 0.20
N ALA A 99 9.07 -3.84 0.51
CA ALA A 99 9.51 -4.02 1.87
C ALA A 99 9.23 -2.71 2.61
N PRO A 100 8.65 -2.75 3.82
CA PRO A 100 8.35 -1.53 4.54
C PRO A 100 9.66 -0.76 4.70
N ALA A 101 9.74 0.41 4.08
CA ALA A 101 10.87 1.31 4.27
C ALA A 101 10.94 1.61 5.77
N GLU A 102 11.98 1.11 6.42
CA GLU A 102 12.38 1.52 7.76
C GLU A 102 12.55 3.05 7.70
N ASN A 103 11.53 3.77 8.15
CA ASN A 103 11.56 5.22 8.21
C ASN A 103 12.37 5.59 9.44
N THR A 104 13.69 5.42 9.37
CA THR A 104 14.62 5.96 10.35
C THR A 104 14.40 7.46 10.38
N ALA A 105 13.89 7.95 11.51
CA ALA A 105 13.58 9.34 11.75
C ALA A 105 14.78 10.25 11.42
N ALA A 106 14.70 10.98 10.32
CA ALA A 106 15.56 12.14 10.12
C ALA A 106 14.98 13.28 10.94
N ALA A 107 15.62 13.56 12.08
CA ALA A 107 15.39 14.75 12.87
C ALA A 107 15.50 15.99 11.97
N ASN A 108 14.45 16.81 11.96
CA ASN A 108 14.49 18.14 11.35
C ASN A 108 15.54 18.98 12.10
N ALA A 109 16.74 19.08 11.55
CA ALA A 109 17.70 20.10 11.94
C ALA A 109 17.23 21.46 11.39
N PRO A 110 17.27 22.55 12.17
CA PRO A 110 16.89 23.87 11.68
C PRO A 110 17.91 24.35 10.64
N GLN A 111 17.44 24.74 9.45
CA GLN A 111 18.30 25.37 8.44
C GLN A 111 18.72 26.75 8.93
N THR A 112 19.98 26.90 9.32
CA THR A 112 20.64 28.20 9.43
C THR A 112 21.02 28.65 8.02
N SER A 113 20.43 29.74 7.55
CA SER A 113 20.81 30.39 6.31
C SER A 113 22.21 30.98 6.45
N GLU A 114 23.24 30.24 6.03
CA GLU A 114 24.58 30.79 5.82
C GLU A 114 24.58 31.56 4.49
N GLN A 115 24.54 32.88 4.60
CA GLN A 115 24.75 33.81 3.51
C GLN A 115 26.27 33.89 3.25
N ASN A 116 26.77 33.13 2.29
CA ASN A 116 28.18 33.21 1.87
C ASN A 116 28.33 34.26 0.75
N PRO A 117 29.21 35.28 0.87
CA PRO A 117 29.45 36.26 -0.18
C PRO A 117 30.42 35.68 -1.23
N ALA A 118 30.07 35.78 -2.51
CA ALA A 118 31.01 35.55 -3.60
C ALA A 118 31.19 36.84 -4.41
N HIS A 119 32.41 37.38 -4.30
CA HIS A 119 33.03 38.38 -5.16
C HIS A 119 33.19 37.87 -6.60
N ASP A 120 33.08 38.76 -7.59
CA ASP A 120 34.12 39.17 -8.58
C ASP A 120 33.42 39.83 -9.79
N SER A 121 33.63 41.12 -10.07
CA SER A 121 34.77 41.77 -10.76
C SER A 121 34.52 41.98 -12.27
N SER A 122 34.60 43.26 -12.63
CA SER A 122 35.12 43.85 -13.88
C SER A 122 34.63 43.35 -15.25
N ALA A 123 33.92 44.25 -15.95
CA ALA A 123 34.19 44.65 -17.34
C ALA A 123 33.69 46.08 -17.56
#